data_AF-A0A9E4W7R8-F1
#
_entry.id   AF-A0A9E4W7R8-F1
#
_cell.length_a   1.000
_cell.length_b   1.000
_cell.length_c   1.000
_cell.angle_alpha   90.00
_cell.angle_beta   90.00
_cell.angle_gamma   90.00
#
_symmetry.space_group_name_H-M   'P 1'
#
loop_
_entity.id
_entity.type
_entity.pdbx_description
1 polymer ?
#
loop_
_entity_poly.entity_id
_entity_poly.type
_entity_poly.pdbx_seq_one_letter_code
_entity_poly.pdbx_strand_id
1 'polypeptide(L)' 'MTSVDRKELGNVGTEMLWENDHVRVWDLVLEPGQSSEWHRHGMHYTFIVTRAGRLKAEYEDGSESI' A
#
# COMPACT_ATOMS: atom_id res chain seq x y z
N MET A 1 0.64 -19.43 22.74
CA MET A 1 1.03 -19.40 21.31
C MET A 1 -0.06 -18.62 20.61
N THR A 2 0.08 -17.30 20.54
CA THR A 2 -0.91 -16.45 19.89
C THR A 2 -0.87 -16.77 18.40
N SER A 3 -1.99 -17.22 17.85
CA SER A 3 -2.20 -17.33 16.41
C SER A 3 -1.78 -16.00 15.79
N VAL A 4 -0.73 -16.00 14.98
CA VAL A 4 -0.41 -14.84 14.15
C VAL A 4 -1.55 -14.78 13.14
N ASP A 5 -2.49 -13.86 13.34
CA ASP A 5 -3.51 -13.56 12.35
C ASP A 5 -2.78 -13.10 11.09
N ARG A 6 -2.53 -14.04 10.19
CA ARG A 6 -1.84 -13.79 8.94
C ARG A 6 -2.80 -12.96 8.09
N LYS A 7 -2.62 -11.64 8.11
CA LYS A 7 -3.49 -10.70 7.42
C LYS A 7 -3.60 -11.12 5.96
N GLU A 8 -4.82 -11.11 5.43
CA GLU A 8 -5.06 -11.35 4.02
C GLU A 8 -4.35 -10.24 3.24
N LEU A 9 -3.50 -10.64 2.29
CA LEU A 9 -2.73 -9.69 1.49
C LEU A 9 -3.55 -9.31 0.26
N GLY A 10 -3.62 -8.01 0.03
CA GLY A 10 -4.37 -7.42 -1.06
C GLY A 10 -3.49 -6.61 -2.01
N ASN A 11 -4.13 -5.68 -2.72
CA ASN A 11 -3.50 -4.84 -3.72
C ASN A 11 -2.69 -3.68 -3.08
N VAL A 12 -1.69 -3.21 -3.83
CA VAL A 12 -0.83 -2.08 -3.41
C VAL A 12 -1.46 -0.70 -3.66
N GLY A 13 -2.60 -0.66 -4.36
CA GLY A 13 -3.33 0.55 -4.71
C GLY A 13 -4.83 0.29 -4.80
N THR A 14 -5.61 1.34 -5.01
CA THR A 14 -7.08 1.27 -5.10
C THR A 14 -7.57 0.86 -6.48
N GLU A 15 -6.83 1.20 -7.54
CA GLU A 15 -7.19 0.88 -8.92
C GLU A 15 -5.94 0.58 -9.75
N MET A 16 -5.97 -0.48 -10.56
CA MET A 16 -4.92 -0.74 -11.55
C MET A 16 -5.19 0.11 -12.79
N LEU A 17 -4.30 1.06 -13.07
CA LEU A 17 -4.45 1.96 -14.23
C LEU A 17 -3.77 1.39 -15.49
N TRP A 18 -2.65 0.69 -15.32
CA TRP A 18 -1.86 0.15 -16.42
C TRP A 18 -0.96 -1.02 -15.98
N GLU A 19 -0.74 -1.96 -16.89
CA GLU A 19 0.21 -3.07 -16.71
C GLU A 19 0.88 -3.45 -18.04
N ASN A 20 2.19 -3.71 -17.98
CA ASN A 20 2.94 -4.39 -19.04
C ASN A 20 4.10 -5.20 -18.41
N ASP A 21 4.94 -5.80 -19.26
CA ASP A 21 6.06 -6.66 -18.85
C ASP A 21 7.13 -5.97 -17.98
N HIS A 22 7.11 -4.63 -17.89
CA HIS A 22 8.10 -3.85 -17.16
C HIS A 22 7.53 -3.15 -15.92
N VAL A 23 6.29 -2.69 -15.98
CA VAL A 23 5.71 -1.84 -14.93
C VAL A 23 4.21 -2.06 -14.76
N ARG A 24 3.79 -1.98 -13.49
CA ARG A 24 2.40 -1.79 -13.08
C ARG A 24 2.23 -0.39 -12.51
N VAL A 25 1.20 0.31 -12.96
CA VAL A 25 0.80 1.62 -12.45
C VAL A 25 -0.53 1.46 -11.73
N TRP A 26 -0.54 1.83 -10.46
CA TRP A 26 -1.72 1.84 -9.62
C TRP A 26 -2.08 3.28 -9.26
N ASP A 27 -3.36 3.58 -9.17
CA ASP A 27 -3.83 4.71 -8.39
C ASP A 27 -3.92 4.31 -6.92
N LEU A 28 -3.72 5.28 -6.02
CA LEU A 28 -3.90 5.12 -4.58
C LEU A 28 -4.65 6.35 -4.07
N VAL A 29 -5.98 6.21 -3.97
CA VAL A 29 -6.86 7.26 -3.47
C VAL A 29 -7.38 6.87 -2.09
N LEU A 30 -6.98 7.61 -1.06
CA LEU A 30 -7.42 7.40 0.31
C LEU A 30 -8.04 8.69 0.86
N GLU A 31 -9.28 8.61 1.29
CA GLU A 31 -9.90 9.64 2.12
C GLU A 31 -9.33 9.59 3.56
N PRO A 32 -9.43 10.68 4.35
CA PRO A 32 -8.97 10.69 5.73
C PRO A 32 -9.54 9.52 6.55
N GLY A 33 -8.66 8.72 7.15
CA GLY A 33 -9.02 7.53 7.93
C GLY A 33 -9.14 6.24 7.13
N GLN A 34 -9.01 6.28 5.79
CA GLN A 34 -8.89 5.07 4.98
C GLN A 34 -7.46 4.53 4.97
N SER A 35 -7.35 3.24 4.67
CA SER A 35 -6.09 2.53 4.49
C SER A 35 -6.19 1.63 3.26
N SER A 36 -5.04 1.34 2.65
CA SER A 36 -4.96 0.24 1.69
C SER A 36 -5.13 -1.10 2.42
N GLU A 37 -5.32 -2.16 1.65
CA GLU A 37 -5.15 -3.52 2.16
C GLU A 37 -3.70 -3.72 2.65
N TRP A 38 -3.51 -4.70 3.55
CA TRP A 38 -2.16 -5.15 3.88
C TRP A 38 -1.54 -5.76 2.63
N HIS A 39 -0.31 -5.36 2.31
CA HIS A 39 0.36 -5.84 1.12
C HIS A 39 1.87 -5.91 1.35
N ARG A 40 2.56 -6.58 0.42
CA ARG A 40 4.01 -6.73 0.45
C ARG A 40 4.61 -6.10 -0.79
N HIS A 41 5.61 -5.23 -0.59
CA HIS A 41 6.43 -4.72 -1.69
C HIS A 41 7.46 -5.79 -2.11
N GLY A 42 7.10 -6.60 -3.11
CA GLY A 42 8.00 -7.60 -3.71
C GLY A 42 8.89 -7.06 -4.83
N MET A 43 8.66 -5.83 -5.28
CA MET A 43 9.38 -5.16 -6.36
C MET A 43 9.78 -3.76 -5.94
N HIS A 44 10.80 -3.20 -6.59
CA HIS A 44 11.11 -1.77 -6.46
C HIS A 44 9.93 -0.93 -6.95
N TYR A 45 9.63 0.15 -6.24
CA TYR A 45 8.51 1.02 -6.55
C TYR A 45 8.85 2.47 -6.20
N THR A 46 8.04 3.40 -6.71
CA THR A 46 8.09 4.81 -6.33
C THR A 46 6.67 5.34 -6.23
N PHE A 47 6.47 6.34 -5.38
CA PHE A 47 5.24 7.12 -5.36
C PHE A 47 5.40 8.36 -6.24
N ILE A 48 4.33 8.69 -6.97
CA ILE A 48 4.18 10.00 -7.62
C ILE A 48 3.00 10.69 -6.92
N VAL A 49 3.30 11.64 -6.04
CA VAL A 49 2.28 12.34 -5.27
C VAL A 49 1.69 13.47 -6.11
N THR A 50 0.44 13.28 -6.55
CA THR A 50 -0.27 14.24 -7.41
C THR A 50 -1.09 15.27 -6.63
N ARG A 51 -1.36 15.01 -5.34
CA ARG A 51 -2.11 15.88 -4.42
C ARG A 51 -1.42 15.90 -3.05
N ALA A 52 -1.35 17.08 -2.43
CA ALA A 52 -0.70 17.22 -1.12
C ALA A 52 -1.49 16.49 -0.02
N GLY A 53 -0.78 15.84 0.90
CA GLY A 53 -1.36 15.09 2.01
C GLY A 53 -0.29 14.55 2.95
N ARG A 54 -0.72 13.88 4.02
CA ARG A 54 0.15 13.12 4.94
C ARG A 54 -0.31 11.67 4.94
N LEU A 55 0.60 10.76 4.69
CA LEU A 55 0.33 9.32 4.67
C LEU A 55 1.11 8.68 5.82
N LYS A 56 0.42 7.87 6.62
CA LYS A 56 1.07 7.03 7.63
C LYS A 56 1.26 5.64 7.04
N ALA A 57 2.46 5.08 7.17
CA ALA A 57 2.71 3.66 6.94
C ALA A 57 2.77 2.93 8.27
N GLU A 58 2.06 1.80 8.37
CA GLU A 58 2.11 0.88 9.49
C GLU A 58 2.77 -0.42 9.03
N TYR A 59 3.66 -0.97 9.84
CA TYR A 59 4.38 -2.20 9.55
C TYR A 59 3.89 -3.36 10.42
N GLU A 60 4.18 -4.60 10.00
CA GLU A 60 3.69 -5.82 10.67
C GLU A 60 4.16 -5.92 12.14
N ASP A 61 5.34 -5.37 12.45
CA ASP A 61 5.89 -5.32 13.81
C ASP A 61 5.27 -4.22 14.69
N GLY A 62 4.32 -3.46 14.15
CA GLY A 62 3.65 -2.35 14.83
C GLY A 62 4.41 -1.02 14.77
N SER A 63 5.55 -0.94 14.08
CA SER A 63 6.23 0.33 13.83
C SER A 63 5.46 1.18 12.82
N GLU A 64 5.67 2.50 12.85
CA GLU A 64 4.98 3.46 11.98
C GLU A 64 5.94 4.52 11.41
N SER A 65 5.61 5.07 10.23
CA SER A 65 6.28 6.25 9.65
C SER A 65 5.25 7.27 9.13
N ILE A 66 5.54 8.57 9.28
CA ILE A 66 4.68 9.71 8.85
C ILE A 66 5.51 10.73 8.06
#